data_AF-A0A9R1NSM9-F1
#
_entry.id   AF-A0A9R1NSM9-F1
#
_cell.length_a   1.000
_cell.length_b   1.000
_cell.length_c   1.000
_cell.angle_alpha   90.00
_cell.angle_beta   90.00
_cell.angle_gamma   90.00
#
_symmetry.space_group_name_H-M   'P 1'
#
loop_
_entity.id
_entity.type
_entity.pdbx_description
1 polymer ?
#
loop_
_entity_poly.entity_id
_entity_poly.type
_entity_poly.pdbx_seq_one_letter_code
_entity_poly.pdbx_strand_id
1 'polypeptide(L)'
;MASAKSSRSRPAGHSGVFPVGAAATGVGGGGGGGGDGGVQLADKLKIFKTDNFDPDAYVQSKCQTMNEKEIRHLCSYLQDLKKASAEEMRRSVYANYAAFIRTSKEISDLEGELLSIRNLLNTQAALIHGLSEGVQIDSLTSGTEGSTEEDISNVEGQEPSEIQKWSADFPDMLDVLLAERRVDEALDALDEAERVAADRTQTLTTAEISALRSAVSDNRQKLADQLAEAACQSSTRGIELRAAASALKRLGDGPRAHSLLLSAHNQRLQCNLQTIHPSSTSYGGAYTAALAQQVFSVVAQALSDSVEVFGDESCYASELVTWATQQVLSFALLVKRHVLSSCAAAGGLRAAAECVQISIGHCSLLEARGLSVSAVLLKQFKPSLEQALDANLRRIEESTAALAAADNWTLTYPPNGIHPLARSSVANLALQPKLSSSAHRFNSMVQDYFEDVTPLLSLQLGGSTMDGIAKNFSLYINLLISALPGSMDDEANIDGLGNKIILMAETEEQQLALLANASLLAEELLPRAAMKLSSINQSSMDDLRKRGPDKQNRVPELREWKRKLQRMVDRLRDSFCRQHALELIFTDEGDTHLSAEMYISMDNTVEEPEWVPSPIFQNCMQS
;
A
#
# COMPACT_ATOMS: atom_id res chain seq x y z
N MET A 1 7.07 -67.85 3.20
CA MET A 1 7.87 -68.98 2.68
C MET A 1 8.11 -68.76 1.20
N ALA A 2 9.39 -68.75 0.82
CA ALA A 2 9.99 -68.97 -0.50
C ALA A 2 9.36 -68.34 -1.77
N SER A 3 10.08 -67.36 -2.34
CA SER A 3 10.33 -67.35 -3.78
C SER A 3 11.74 -66.82 -4.08
N ALA A 4 12.47 -67.66 -4.81
CA ALA A 4 13.83 -67.58 -5.31
C ALA A 4 13.72 -68.21 -6.72
N LYS A 5 14.36 -67.84 -7.83
CA LYS A 5 15.53 -67.03 -8.24
C LYS A 5 15.26 -66.63 -9.71
N SER A 6 15.89 -65.60 -10.29
CA SER A 6 17.10 -65.70 -11.15
C SER A 6 16.88 -64.78 -12.36
N SER A 7 17.81 -64.13 -13.09
CA SER A 7 19.20 -63.69 -12.94
C SER A 7 19.53 -62.85 -14.19
N ARG A 8 20.34 -61.79 -14.01
CA ARG A 8 21.34 -61.20 -14.94
C ARG A 8 20.93 -60.61 -16.30
N SER A 9 21.25 -59.32 -16.48
CA SER A 9 22.21 -58.87 -17.51
C SER A 9 22.93 -57.59 -17.05
N ARG A 10 24.19 -57.43 -17.49
CA ARG A 10 25.21 -56.46 -17.03
C ARG A 10 25.39 -55.29 -18.06
N PRO A 11 26.15 -54.23 -17.73
CA PRO A 11 26.02 -52.88 -18.29
C PRO A 11 26.91 -52.59 -19.50
N ALA A 12 26.56 -51.57 -20.28
CA ALA A 12 27.45 -50.87 -21.20
C ALA A 12 27.91 -49.56 -20.54
N GLY A 13 29.20 -49.43 -20.29
CA GLY A 13 29.82 -48.22 -19.75
C GLY A 13 30.07 -47.17 -20.83
N HIS A 14 30.07 -45.91 -20.42
CA HIS A 14 30.86 -44.88 -21.09
C HIS A 14 31.56 -44.04 -20.02
N SER A 15 32.86 -44.28 -19.89
CA SER A 15 33.78 -43.49 -19.07
C SER A 15 33.98 -42.12 -19.69
N GLY A 16 33.85 -41.07 -18.88
CA GLY A 16 34.31 -39.72 -19.17
C GLY A 16 34.99 -39.15 -17.93
N VAL A 17 36.27 -39.47 -17.77
CA VAL A 17 37.14 -38.93 -16.71
C VAL A 17 37.55 -37.51 -17.10
N PHE A 18 37.45 -36.56 -16.17
CA PHE A 18 38.23 -35.31 -16.22
C PHE A 18 38.97 -35.08 -14.89
N PRO A 19 40.16 -34.46 -14.94
CA PRO A 19 41.20 -34.61 -13.93
C PRO A 19 41.00 -33.67 -12.72
N VAL A 20 41.46 -34.15 -11.57
CA VAL A 20 41.59 -33.40 -10.33
C VAL A 20 42.97 -32.73 -10.28
N GLY A 21 42.99 -31.42 -10.00
CA GLY A 21 44.12 -30.74 -9.35
C GLY A 21 44.67 -29.50 -10.04
N ALA A 22 44.45 -28.31 -9.46
CA ALA A 22 45.51 -27.49 -8.84
C ALA A 22 45.07 -26.02 -8.61
N ALA A 23 45.07 -25.65 -7.33
CA ALA A 23 45.46 -24.39 -6.69
C ALA A 23 45.15 -23.01 -7.31
N ALA A 24 44.42 -22.24 -6.48
CA ALA A 24 44.46 -20.79 -6.26
C ALA A 24 45.60 -19.97 -6.89
N THR A 25 45.22 -18.85 -7.51
CA THR A 25 45.89 -17.55 -7.36
C THR A 25 44.85 -16.44 -7.54
N GLY A 26 44.86 -15.46 -6.63
CA GLY A 26 44.03 -14.26 -6.75
C GLY A 26 44.62 -13.25 -7.73
N VAL A 27 43.78 -12.28 -8.12
CA VAL A 27 44.03 -10.82 -8.17
C VAL A 27 43.05 -10.17 -9.18
N GLY A 28 42.29 -9.20 -8.68
CA GLY A 28 41.93 -7.90 -9.29
C GLY A 28 41.54 -7.76 -10.77
N GLY A 29 40.35 -7.17 -10.99
CA GLY A 29 40.21 -5.96 -11.80
C GLY A 29 39.79 -6.08 -13.28
N GLY A 30 38.53 -5.70 -13.56
CA GLY A 30 38.19 -4.80 -14.68
C GLY A 30 38.01 -5.38 -16.11
N GLY A 31 36.77 -5.27 -16.62
CA GLY A 31 36.51 -4.81 -17.99
C GLY A 31 36.18 -5.85 -19.08
N GLY A 32 34.94 -5.77 -19.60
CA GLY A 32 34.61 -5.95 -21.02
C GLY A 32 34.69 -7.37 -21.63
N GLY A 33 33.53 -7.98 -21.90
CA GLY A 33 33.45 -9.22 -22.68
C GLY A 33 32.03 -9.76 -22.85
N GLY A 34 31.13 -8.99 -23.47
CA GLY A 34 29.80 -9.48 -23.85
C GLY A 34 29.89 -10.34 -25.10
N GLY A 35 29.84 -11.67 -24.94
CA GLY A 35 29.75 -12.60 -26.07
C GLY A 35 29.97 -14.07 -25.71
N ASP A 36 30.91 -14.37 -24.82
CA ASP A 36 31.35 -15.76 -24.57
C ASP A 36 30.61 -16.46 -23.42
N GLY A 37 30.03 -15.70 -22.48
CA GLY A 37 29.34 -16.25 -21.31
C GLY A 37 27.99 -16.92 -21.60
N GLY A 38 27.28 -16.51 -22.65
CA GLY A 38 25.95 -17.03 -23.00
C GLY A 38 25.99 -18.46 -23.56
N VAL A 39 27.01 -18.77 -24.37
CA VAL A 39 27.20 -20.09 -24.97
C VAL A 39 27.60 -21.12 -23.89
N GLN A 40 28.51 -20.73 -22.98
CA GLN A 40 28.89 -21.59 -21.85
C GLN A 40 27.74 -21.88 -20.89
N LEU A 41 26.79 -20.95 -20.69
CA LEU A 41 25.64 -21.15 -19.82
C LEU A 41 24.59 -22.06 -20.45
N ALA A 42 24.35 -21.93 -21.76
CA ALA A 42 23.41 -22.77 -22.49
C ALA A 42 23.82 -24.25 -22.46
N ASP A 43 25.11 -24.53 -22.63
CA ASP A 43 25.66 -25.89 -22.54
C ASP A 43 25.54 -26.47 -21.13
N LYS A 44 25.80 -25.66 -20.09
CA LYS A 44 25.62 -26.06 -18.68
C LYS A 44 24.16 -26.34 -18.32
N LEU A 45 23.21 -25.69 -18.99
CA LEU A 45 21.77 -25.87 -18.78
C LEU A 45 21.15 -27.00 -19.62
N LYS A 46 21.88 -27.53 -20.61
CA LYS A 46 21.36 -28.52 -21.56
C LYS A 46 20.80 -29.78 -20.90
N ILE A 47 21.44 -30.25 -19.84
CA ILE A 47 21.00 -31.43 -19.08
C ILE A 47 19.68 -31.20 -18.31
N PHE A 48 19.38 -29.95 -17.96
CA PHE A 48 18.16 -29.58 -17.23
C PHE A 48 16.98 -29.22 -18.15
N LYS A 49 17.23 -29.13 -19.47
CA LYS A 49 16.23 -28.76 -20.49
C LYS A 49 15.63 -29.96 -21.21
N THR A 50 16.02 -31.19 -20.86
CA THR A 50 15.47 -32.41 -21.46
C THR A 50 14.13 -32.75 -20.83
N ASP A 51 13.13 -33.09 -21.65
CA ASP A 51 11.74 -33.37 -21.20
C ASP A 51 11.64 -34.57 -20.23
N ASN A 52 12.66 -35.43 -20.18
CA ASN A 52 12.72 -36.62 -19.31
C ASN A 52 13.76 -36.49 -18.19
N PHE A 53 14.05 -35.27 -17.72
CA PHE A 53 15.00 -35.07 -16.62
C PHE A 53 14.45 -35.62 -15.29
N ASP A 54 15.15 -36.58 -14.70
CA ASP A 54 14.85 -37.15 -13.38
C ASP A 54 15.82 -36.54 -12.33
N PRO A 55 15.32 -35.69 -11.41
CA PRO A 55 16.14 -35.09 -10.36
C PRO A 55 16.76 -36.10 -9.42
N ASP A 56 16.03 -37.17 -9.08
CA ASP A 56 16.46 -38.17 -8.10
C ASP A 56 17.56 -39.04 -8.71
N ALA A 57 17.39 -39.47 -9.96
CA ALA A 57 18.44 -40.18 -10.69
C ALA A 57 19.69 -39.32 -10.92
N TYR A 58 19.53 -38.02 -11.20
CA TYR A 58 20.65 -37.10 -11.38
C TYR A 58 21.46 -36.91 -10.09
N VAL A 59 20.78 -36.69 -8.96
CA VAL A 59 21.43 -36.55 -7.64
C VAL A 59 22.06 -37.89 -7.23
N GLN A 60 21.36 -39.01 -7.42
CA GLN A 60 21.86 -40.32 -7.06
C GLN A 60 23.10 -40.70 -7.87
N SER A 61 23.10 -40.48 -9.19
CA SER A 61 24.27 -40.73 -10.04
C SER A 61 25.47 -39.85 -9.69
N LYS A 62 25.24 -38.61 -9.22
CA LYS A 62 26.32 -37.65 -8.96
C LYS A 62 26.85 -37.76 -7.53
N CYS A 63 25.97 -37.92 -6.54
CA CYS A 63 26.32 -37.94 -5.12
C CYS A 63 26.75 -39.32 -4.60
N GLN A 64 26.49 -40.43 -5.30
CA GLN A 64 26.85 -41.79 -4.83
C GLN A 64 28.35 -42.00 -4.58
N THR A 65 29.22 -41.21 -5.19
CA THR A 65 30.69 -41.35 -5.10
C THR A 65 31.38 -40.14 -4.49
N MET A 66 30.62 -39.12 -4.07
CA MET A 66 31.17 -37.83 -3.61
C MET A 66 31.35 -37.79 -2.09
N ASN A 67 32.44 -37.16 -1.64
CA ASN A 67 32.63 -36.83 -0.23
C ASN A 67 31.84 -35.56 0.17
N GLU A 68 31.72 -35.28 1.46
CA GLU A 68 30.92 -34.15 1.98
C GLU A 68 31.36 -32.78 1.42
N LYS A 69 32.66 -32.58 1.15
CA LYS A 69 33.19 -31.33 0.59
C LYS A 69 32.79 -31.17 -0.88
N GLU A 70 32.84 -32.26 -1.63
CA GLU A 70 32.40 -32.32 -3.03
C GLU A 70 30.89 -32.09 -3.16
N ILE A 71 30.10 -32.63 -2.23
CA ILE A 71 28.65 -32.37 -2.17
C ILE A 71 28.37 -30.89 -1.89
N ARG A 72 29.06 -30.29 -0.92
CA ARG A 72 28.92 -28.83 -0.64
C ARG A 72 29.30 -27.98 -1.86
N HIS A 73 30.37 -28.34 -2.56
CA HIS A 73 30.77 -27.67 -3.80
C HIS A 73 29.73 -27.82 -4.91
N LEU A 74 29.15 -29.02 -5.07
CA LEU A 74 28.07 -29.27 -6.03
C LEU A 74 26.82 -28.42 -5.71
N CYS A 75 26.43 -28.32 -4.43
CA CYS A 75 25.33 -27.47 -4.01
C CYS A 75 25.58 -25.99 -4.34
N SER A 76 26.78 -25.48 -4.04
CA SER A 76 27.17 -24.10 -4.41
C SER A 76 27.11 -23.89 -5.92
N TYR A 77 27.68 -24.82 -6.70
CA TYR A 77 27.67 -24.76 -8.16
C TYR A 77 26.24 -24.72 -8.73
N LEU A 78 25.32 -25.54 -8.21
CA LEU A 78 23.92 -25.55 -8.65
C LEU A 78 23.19 -24.26 -8.27
N GLN A 79 23.49 -23.68 -7.11
CA GLN A 79 22.93 -22.38 -6.70
C GLN A 79 23.43 -21.25 -7.61
N ASP A 80 24.71 -21.24 -7.95
CA ASP A 80 25.30 -20.27 -8.86
C ASP A 80 24.74 -20.41 -10.27
N LEU A 81 24.58 -21.65 -10.76
CA LEU A 81 23.98 -21.93 -12.06
C LEU A 81 22.52 -21.50 -12.13
N LYS A 82 21.75 -21.73 -11.05
CA LYS A 82 20.37 -21.24 -10.92
C LYS A 82 20.31 -19.71 -11.00
N LYS A 83 21.20 -19.02 -10.27
CA LYS A 83 21.27 -17.56 -10.27
C LYS A 83 21.62 -17.01 -11.67
N ALA A 84 22.64 -17.59 -12.32
CA ALA A 84 23.03 -17.21 -13.67
C ALA A 84 21.91 -17.42 -14.70
N SER A 85 21.18 -18.55 -14.61
CA SER A 85 20.01 -18.84 -15.45
C SER A 85 18.89 -17.80 -15.27
N ALA A 86 18.57 -17.45 -14.02
CA ALA A 86 17.54 -16.45 -13.71
C ALA A 86 17.92 -15.05 -14.24
N GLU A 87 19.19 -14.66 -14.11
CA GLU A 87 19.68 -13.39 -14.65
C GLU A 87 19.62 -13.35 -16.18
N GLU A 88 19.94 -14.45 -16.85
CA GLU A 88 19.89 -14.52 -18.30
C GLU A 88 18.45 -14.52 -18.84
N MET A 89 17.54 -15.24 -18.17
CA MET A 89 16.10 -15.14 -18.45
C MET A 89 15.62 -13.70 -18.31
N ARG A 90 16.03 -13.02 -17.23
CA ARG A 90 15.69 -11.61 -16.99
C ARG A 90 16.23 -10.71 -18.11
N ARG A 91 17.50 -10.87 -18.50
CA ARG A 91 18.10 -10.10 -19.61
C ARG A 91 17.37 -10.34 -20.93
N SER A 92 17.07 -11.59 -21.26
CA SER A 92 16.33 -11.97 -22.47
C SER A 92 14.93 -11.36 -22.50
N VAL A 93 14.19 -11.41 -21.37
CA VAL A 93 12.87 -10.78 -21.28
C VAL A 93 12.97 -9.26 -21.46
N TYR A 94 13.94 -8.59 -20.82
CA TYR A 94 14.12 -7.14 -20.99
C TYR A 94 14.55 -6.75 -22.40
N ALA A 95 15.44 -7.52 -23.04
CA ALA A 95 15.89 -7.26 -24.41
C ALA A 95 14.72 -7.41 -25.42
N ASN A 96 13.83 -8.37 -25.21
CA ASN A 96 12.68 -8.62 -26.06
C ASN A 96 11.43 -7.84 -25.64
N TYR A 97 11.46 -7.10 -24.53
CA TYR A 97 10.31 -6.36 -24.00
C TYR A 97 9.78 -5.33 -24.99
N ALA A 98 10.68 -4.59 -25.66
CA ALA A 98 10.27 -3.60 -26.67
C ALA A 98 9.62 -4.24 -27.90
N ALA A 99 10.05 -5.45 -28.29
CA ALA A 99 9.42 -6.21 -29.37
C ALA A 99 8.05 -6.72 -28.92
N PHE A 100 7.94 -7.26 -27.71
CA PHE A 100 6.67 -7.73 -27.14
C PHE A 100 5.63 -6.61 -27.05
N ILE A 101 5.99 -5.44 -26.54
CA ILE A 101 5.08 -4.29 -26.44
C ILE A 101 4.63 -3.82 -27.83
N ARG A 102 5.56 -3.79 -28.80
CA ARG A 102 5.24 -3.39 -30.18
C ARG A 102 4.28 -4.39 -30.84
N THR A 103 4.58 -5.68 -30.76
CA THR A 103 3.71 -6.72 -31.32
C THR A 103 2.35 -6.74 -30.62
N SER A 104 2.31 -6.57 -29.30
CA SER A 104 1.04 -6.48 -28.56
C SER A 104 0.21 -5.26 -28.97
N LYS A 105 0.86 -4.13 -29.27
CA LYS A 105 0.19 -2.94 -29.79
C LYS A 105 -0.34 -3.17 -31.20
N GLU A 106 0.46 -3.75 -32.09
CA GLU A 106 0.05 -4.10 -33.46
C GLU A 106 -1.14 -5.07 -33.46
N ILE A 107 -1.17 -6.04 -32.55
CA ILE A 107 -2.32 -6.94 -32.37
C ILE A 107 -3.58 -6.16 -31.95
N SER A 108 -3.45 -5.21 -31.01
CA SER A 108 -4.58 -4.39 -30.55
C SER A 108 -5.09 -3.46 -31.65
N ASP A 109 -4.19 -2.89 -32.45
CA ASP A 109 -4.54 -2.07 -33.61
C ASP A 109 -5.28 -2.92 -34.67
N LEU A 110 -4.80 -4.14 -34.95
CA LEU A 110 -5.46 -5.13 -35.82
C LEU A 110 -6.85 -5.55 -35.32
N GLU A 111 -7.04 -5.75 -34.01
CA GLU A 111 -8.34 -6.03 -33.42
C GLU A 111 -9.32 -4.86 -33.64
N GLY A 112 -8.82 -3.62 -33.52
CA GLY A 112 -9.58 -2.41 -33.83
C GLY A 112 -10.01 -2.33 -35.30
N GLU A 113 -9.10 -2.66 -36.23
CA GLU A 113 -9.40 -2.73 -37.66
C GLU A 113 -10.44 -3.82 -37.97
N LEU A 114 -10.32 -5.00 -37.35
CA LEU A 114 -11.27 -6.11 -37.52
C LEU A 114 -12.69 -5.74 -37.01
N LEU A 115 -12.76 -5.04 -35.88
CA LEU A 115 -14.02 -4.49 -35.35
C LEU A 115 -14.64 -3.47 -36.32
N SER A 116 -13.82 -2.61 -36.92
CA SER A 116 -14.28 -1.64 -37.93
C SER A 116 -14.84 -2.34 -39.18
N ILE A 117 -14.15 -3.37 -39.69
CA ILE A 117 -14.62 -4.19 -40.82
C ILE A 117 -15.94 -4.88 -40.48
N ARG A 118 -16.07 -5.48 -39.28
CA ARG A 118 -17.31 -6.11 -38.83
C ARG A 118 -18.46 -5.12 -38.80
N ASN A 119 -18.24 -3.91 -38.28
CA ASN A 119 -19.27 -2.87 -38.24
C ASN A 119 -19.67 -2.43 -39.65
N LEU A 120 -18.70 -2.25 -40.55
CA LEU A 120 -18.97 -1.91 -41.95
C LEU A 120 -19.81 -3.00 -42.65
N LEU A 121 -19.45 -4.28 -42.46
CA LEU A 121 -20.19 -5.42 -43.00
C LEU A 121 -21.62 -5.50 -42.44
N ASN A 122 -21.80 -5.28 -41.15
CA ASN A 122 -23.13 -5.21 -40.53
C ASN A 122 -23.97 -4.07 -41.11
N THR A 123 -23.35 -2.91 -41.36
CA THR A 123 -24.02 -1.75 -41.94
C THR A 123 -24.44 -2.04 -43.39
N GLN A 124 -23.56 -2.67 -44.18
CA GLN A 124 -23.90 -3.12 -45.54
C GLN A 124 -25.00 -4.18 -45.55
N ALA A 125 -24.97 -5.14 -44.62
CA ALA A 125 -26.01 -6.14 -44.48
C ALA A 125 -27.36 -5.50 -44.16
N ALA A 126 -27.41 -4.53 -43.24
CA ALA A 126 -28.63 -3.80 -42.92
C ALA A 126 -29.19 -3.02 -44.14
N LEU A 127 -28.33 -2.39 -44.94
CA LEU A 127 -28.73 -1.72 -46.18
C LEU A 127 -29.27 -2.70 -47.24
N ILE A 128 -28.63 -3.88 -47.38
CA ILE A 128 -29.10 -4.93 -48.28
C ILE A 128 -30.46 -5.47 -47.82
N HIS A 129 -30.65 -5.67 -46.51
CA HIS A 129 -31.94 -6.07 -45.96
C HIS A 129 -33.02 -5.00 -46.19
N GLY A 130 -32.73 -3.72 -45.94
CA GLY A 130 -33.67 -2.63 -46.21
C GLY A 130 -34.05 -2.50 -47.70
N LEU A 131 -33.09 -2.71 -48.61
CA LEU A 131 -33.36 -2.77 -50.05
C LEU A 131 -34.15 -4.02 -50.45
N SER A 132 -33.89 -5.16 -49.82
CA SER A 132 -34.63 -6.41 -50.05
C SER A 132 -36.09 -6.31 -49.56
N GLU A 133 -36.35 -5.58 -48.48
CA GLU A 133 -37.69 -5.34 -47.93
C GLU A 133 -38.46 -4.30 -48.75
N GLY A 134 -37.78 -3.28 -49.30
CA GLY A 134 -38.39 -2.25 -50.15
C GLY A 134 -38.76 -2.69 -51.57
N VAL A 135 -38.38 -3.90 -52.00
CA VAL A 135 -38.67 -4.43 -53.36
C VAL A 135 -39.96 -5.27 -53.41
N GLN A 136 -40.69 -5.46 -52.30
CA GLN A 136 -42.08 -5.97 -52.37
C GLN A 136 -43.08 -4.83 -52.63
N ILE A 137 -43.06 -4.30 -53.86
CA ILE A 137 -44.17 -3.50 -54.40
C ILE A 137 -44.66 -4.23 -55.65
N ASP A 138 -45.57 -5.18 -55.44
CA ASP A 138 -46.36 -5.79 -56.52
C ASP A 138 -47.83 -5.82 -56.08
N SER A 139 -48.54 -4.72 -56.37
CA SER A 139 -49.89 -4.70 -56.95
C SER A 139 -50.61 -3.39 -56.63
N LEU A 140 -50.42 -2.41 -57.52
CA LEU A 140 -51.37 -1.33 -57.69
C LEU A 140 -52.55 -1.81 -58.54
N THR A 141 -53.74 -1.70 -57.97
CA THR A 141 -54.97 -1.09 -58.53
C THR A 141 -55.55 -1.56 -59.87
N SER A 142 -56.82 -1.96 -59.82
CA SER A 142 -57.86 -1.75 -60.83
C SER A 142 -59.17 -1.61 -60.04
N GLY A 143 -59.72 -0.41 -59.78
CA GLY A 143 -60.40 0.43 -60.76
C GLY A 143 -61.85 -0.05 -60.95
N THR A 144 -62.85 0.68 -60.44
CA THR A 144 -64.20 0.88 -61.02
C THR A 144 -65.08 1.72 -60.07
N GLU A 145 -65.70 2.75 -60.65
CA GLU A 145 -66.60 3.74 -60.07
C GLU A 145 -67.96 3.16 -59.64
N GLY A 146 -68.65 3.84 -58.72
CA GLY A 146 -70.04 3.54 -58.38
C GLY A 146 -70.62 4.49 -57.34
N SER A 147 -71.38 5.47 -57.82
CA SER A 147 -72.24 6.42 -57.09
C SER A 147 -73.27 5.76 -56.18
N THR A 148 -73.56 6.36 -55.03
CA THR A 148 -74.92 6.69 -54.57
C THR A 148 -74.87 7.73 -53.46
N GLU A 149 -75.66 8.78 -53.67
CA GLU A 149 -76.04 9.82 -52.72
C GLU A 149 -76.73 9.23 -51.48
N GLU A 150 -76.50 9.80 -50.29
CA GLU A 150 -77.55 9.99 -49.28
C GLU A 150 -77.11 10.98 -48.18
N ASP A 151 -77.73 12.16 -48.26
CA ASP A 151 -78.29 13.01 -47.21
C ASP A 151 -77.48 13.46 -45.97
N ILE A 152 -77.01 14.70 -46.13
CA ILE A 152 -76.83 15.82 -45.19
C ILE A 152 -77.47 15.64 -43.80
N SER A 153 -76.64 15.70 -42.76
CA SER A 153 -76.97 16.47 -41.56
C SER A 153 -75.84 17.44 -41.23
N ASN A 154 -76.21 18.72 -41.18
CA ASN A 154 -75.34 19.85 -40.89
C ASN A 154 -74.67 19.71 -39.52
N VAL A 155 -73.35 19.54 -39.52
CA VAL A 155 -72.50 20.05 -38.45
C VAL A 155 -71.55 21.01 -39.15
N GLU A 156 -71.63 22.30 -38.83
CA GLU A 156 -70.57 23.24 -39.17
C GLU A 156 -69.27 22.63 -38.66
N GLY A 157 -68.47 22.08 -39.58
CA GLY A 157 -67.11 21.65 -39.33
C GLY A 157 -66.30 22.89 -39.05
N GLN A 158 -66.38 23.38 -37.81
CA GLN A 158 -65.46 24.37 -37.32
C GLN A 158 -64.08 23.75 -37.43
N GLU A 159 -63.29 24.26 -38.38
CA GLU A 159 -61.98 23.73 -38.66
C GLU A 159 -61.20 23.68 -37.33
N PRO A 160 -60.72 22.49 -36.91
CA PRO A 160 -60.08 22.36 -35.62
C PRO A 160 -58.91 23.34 -35.57
N SER A 161 -58.84 24.10 -34.47
CA SER A 161 -57.77 25.06 -34.23
C SER A 161 -56.41 24.38 -34.42
N GLU A 162 -55.38 25.10 -34.85
CA GLU A 162 -54.02 24.54 -35.05
C GLU A 162 -53.54 23.75 -33.82
N ILE A 163 -53.95 24.20 -32.62
CA ILE A 163 -53.67 23.54 -31.34
C ILE A 163 -54.43 22.21 -31.15
N GLN A 164 -55.66 22.10 -31.65
CA GLN A 164 -56.44 20.85 -31.62
C GLN A 164 -55.86 19.82 -32.58
N LYS A 165 -55.45 20.23 -33.79
CA LYS A 165 -54.75 19.37 -34.76
C LYS A 165 -53.44 18.87 -34.16
N TRP A 166 -52.63 19.78 -33.61
CA TRP A 166 -51.38 19.42 -32.93
C TRP A 166 -51.58 18.45 -31.74
N SER A 167 -52.61 18.68 -30.91
CA SER A 167 -52.90 17.79 -29.77
C SER A 167 -53.32 16.38 -30.21
N ALA A 168 -53.91 16.22 -31.40
CA ALA A 168 -54.27 14.91 -31.95
C ALA A 168 -53.03 14.20 -32.52
N ASP A 169 -52.11 14.93 -33.15
CA ASP A 169 -50.89 14.38 -33.76
C ASP A 169 -49.76 14.13 -32.74
N PHE A 170 -49.84 14.74 -31.55
CA PHE A 170 -48.82 14.68 -30.50
C PHE A 170 -48.39 13.24 -30.12
N PRO A 171 -49.30 12.27 -29.88
CA PRO A 171 -48.92 10.91 -29.53
C PRO A 171 -48.08 10.23 -30.63
N ASP A 172 -48.50 10.36 -31.89
CA ASP A 172 -47.81 9.75 -33.03
C ASP A 172 -46.43 10.37 -33.25
N MET A 173 -46.35 11.71 -33.14
CA MET A 173 -45.07 12.43 -33.21
C MET A 173 -44.10 11.98 -32.11
N LEU A 174 -44.59 11.80 -30.89
CA LEU A 174 -43.76 11.36 -29.79
C LEU A 174 -43.26 9.93 -29.99
N ASP A 175 -44.11 9.01 -30.45
CA ASP A 175 -43.72 7.63 -30.74
C ASP A 175 -42.60 7.56 -31.80
N VAL A 176 -42.66 8.42 -32.84
CA VAL A 176 -41.58 8.55 -33.83
C VAL A 176 -40.29 9.06 -33.18
N LEU A 177 -40.34 10.10 -32.36
CA LEU A 177 -39.16 10.65 -31.68
C LEU A 177 -38.51 9.63 -30.74
N LEU A 178 -39.31 8.84 -30.03
CA LEU A 178 -38.85 7.76 -29.16
C LEU A 178 -38.20 6.62 -29.97
N ALA A 179 -38.81 6.24 -31.10
CA ALA A 179 -38.26 5.22 -32.00
C ALA A 179 -36.91 5.64 -32.60
N GLU A 180 -36.76 6.93 -32.96
CA GLU A 180 -35.52 7.51 -33.48
C GLU A 180 -34.47 7.81 -32.38
N ARG A 181 -34.79 7.56 -31.10
CA ARG A 181 -33.96 7.89 -29.92
C ARG A 181 -33.60 9.38 -29.80
N ARG A 182 -34.47 10.26 -30.31
CA ARG A 182 -34.31 11.73 -30.22
C ARG A 182 -34.84 12.24 -28.89
N VAL A 183 -34.15 11.85 -27.81
CA VAL A 183 -34.61 12.06 -26.42
C VAL A 183 -34.84 13.53 -26.10
N ASP A 184 -33.94 14.44 -26.49
CA ASP A 184 -34.08 15.86 -26.17
C ASP A 184 -35.33 16.48 -26.82
N GLU A 185 -35.60 16.12 -28.08
CA GLU A 185 -36.77 16.60 -28.82
C GLU A 185 -38.06 15.99 -28.27
N ALA A 186 -38.02 14.73 -27.84
CA ALA A 186 -39.14 14.10 -27.14
C ALA A 186 -39.45 14.80 -25.81
N LEU A 187 -38.43 15.23 -25.06
CA LEU A 187 -38.61 16.01 -23.83
C LEU A 187 -39.19 17.39 -24.12
N ASP A 188 -38.71 18.09 -25.15
CA ASP A 188 -39.21 19.40 -25.53
C ASP A 188 -40.67 19.34 -25.99
N ALA A 189 -41.06 18.27 -26.72
CA ALA A 189 -42.44 18.02 -27.10
C ALA A 189 -43.34 17.73 -25.89
N LEU A 190 -42.85 16.97 -24.90
CA LEU A 190 -43.56 16.72 -23.64
C LEU A 190 -43.73 18.02 -22.81
N ASP A 191 -42.71 18.86 -22.75
CA ASP A 191 -42.74 20.15 -22.05
C ASP A 191 -43.71 21.14 -22.74
N GLU A 192 -43.82 21.11 -24.08
CA GLU A 192 -44.83 21.88 -24.82
C GLU A 192 -46.25 21.34 -24.55
N ALA A 193 -46.45 20.02 -24.52
CA ALA A 193 -47.75 19.42 -24.23
C ALA A 193 -48.26 19.77 -22.83
N GLU A 194 -47.38 19.81 -21.82
CA GLU A 194 -47.73 20.29 -20.48
C GLU A 194 -48.10 21.78 -20.47
N ARG A 195 -47.35 22.62 -21.20
CA ARG A 195 -47.66 24.05 -21.32
C ARG A 195 -49.02 24.29 -21.95
N VAL A 196 -49.32 23.61 -23.07
CA VAL A 196 -50.62 23.66 -23.74
C VAL A 196 -51.74 23.16 -22.82
N ALA A 197 -51.50 22.12 -22.02
CA ALA A 197 -52.49 21.62 -21.07
C ALA A 197 -52.67 22.52 -19.83
N ALA A 198 -51.71 23.39 -19.51
CA ALA A 198 -51.76 24.32 -18.37
C ALA A 198 -52.33 25.70 -18.74
N ASP A 199 -52.25 26.10 -20.00
CA ASP A 199 -52.73 27.39 -20.48
C ASP A 199 -54.27 27.45 -20.42
N ARG A 200 -54.76 28.49 -19.74
CA ARG A 200 -56.19 28.73 -19.48
C ARG A 200 -56.88 29.47 -20.63
N THR A 201 -56.13 29.89 -21.64
CA THR A 201 -56.62 30.61 -22.81
C THR A 201 -56.86 29.69 -24.02
N GLN A 202 -56.59 28.39 -23.86
CA GLN A 202 -56.72 27.39 -24.92
C GLN A 202 -58.17 27.14 -25.36
N THR A 203 -58.32 26.78 -26.64
CA THR A 203 -59.60 26.39 -27.27
C THR A 203 -60.05 24.96 -26.95
N LEU A 204 -59.24 24.21 -26.19
CA LEU A 204 -59.50 22.81 -25.84
C LEU A 204 -60.59 22.69 -24.77
N THR A 205 -61.43 21.68 -24.91
CA THR A 205 -62.44 21.30 -23.91
C THR A 205 -61.78 20.69 -22.66
N THR A 206 -62.48 20.73 -21.53
CA THR A 206 -62.00 20.12 -20.28
C THR A 206 -61.68 18.62 -20.43
N ALA A 207 -62.44 17.91 -21.27
CA ALA A 207 -62.20 16.50 -21.56
C ALA A 207 -60.91 16.29 -22.36
N GLU A 208 -60.67 17.09 -23.40
CA GLU A 208 -59.44 17.05 -24.20
C GLU A 208 -58.21 17.40 -23.36
N ILE A 209 -58.29 18.41 -22.48
CA ILE A 209 -57.21 18.76 -21.55
C ILE A 209 -56.91 17.59 -20.60
N SER A 210 -57.94 16.90 -20.09
CA SER A 210 -57.75 15.75 -19.20
C SER A 210 -57.12 14.55 -19.93
N ALA A 211 -57.52 14.31 -21.19
CA ALA A 211 -56.95 13.26 -22.03
C ALA A 211 -55.48 13.55 -22.38
N LEU A 212 -55.16 14.79 -22.75
CA LEU A 212 -53.79 15.22 -23.04
C LEU A 212 -52.89 15.08 -21.80
N ARG A 213 -53.37 15.47 -20.61
CA ARG A 213 -52.61 15.27 -19.36
C ARG A 213 -52.35 13.79 -19.05
N SER A 214 -53.34 12.92 -19.28
CA SER A 214 -53.15 11.47 -19.12
C SER A 214 -52.11 10.95 -20.10
N ALA A 215 -52.22 11.31 -21.39
CA ALA A 215 -51.29 10.89 -22.43
C ALA A 215 -49.86 11.35 -22.15
N VAL A 216 -49.68 12.60 -21.72
CA VAL A 216 -48.39 13.14 -21.29
C VAL A 216 -47.85 12.35 -20.10
N SER A 217 -48.65 12.12 -19.06
CA SER A 217 -48.22 11.36 -17.88
C SER A 217 -47.77 9.93 -18.24
N ASP A 218 -48.56 9.24 -19.06
CA ASP A 218 -48.26 7.87 -19.49
C ASP A 218 -46.98 7.82 -20.32
N ASN A 219 -46.79 8.77 -21.23
CA ASN A 219 -45.61 8.80 -22.08
C ASN A 219 -44.34 9.27 -21.35
N ARG A 220 -44.44 10.17 -20.36
CA ARG A 220 -43.32 10.49 -19.46
C ARG A 220 -42.86 9.24 -18.72
N GLN A 221 -43.79 8.43 -18.22
CA GLN A 221 -43.46 7.17 -17.53
C GLN A 221 -42.78 6.18 -18.48
N LYS A 222 -43.33 5.98 -19.69
CA LYS A 222 -42.72 5.10 -20.71
C LYS A 222 -41.30 5.53 -21.07
N LEU A 223 -41.08 6.81 -21.34
CA LEU A 223 -39.75 7.34 -21.66
C LEU A 223 -38.80 7.18 -20.46
N ALA A 224 -39.26 7.44 -19.24
CA ALA A 224 -38.46 7.22 -18.04
C ALA A 224 -38.03 5.74 -17.89
N ASP A 225 -38.94 4.79 -18.14
CA ASP A 225 -38.63 3.36 -18.06
C ASP A 225 -37.63 2.93 -19.16
N GLN A 226 -37.79 3.42 -20.39
CA GLN A 226 -36.85 3.16 -21.49
C GLN A 226 -35.45 3.73 -21.20
N LEU A 227 -35.36 4.95 -20.66
CA LEU A 227 -34.09 5.57 -20.27
C LEU A 227 -33.41 4.81 -19.13
N ALA A 228 -34.19 4.37 -18.14
CA ALA A 228 -33.70 3.57 -17.02
C ALA A 228 -33.13 2.23 -17.49
N GLU A 229 -33.85 1.54 -18.39
CA GLU A 229 -33.40 0.27 -18.96
C GLU A 229 -32.12 0.43 -19.79
N ALA A 230 -32.05 1.47 -20.64
CA ALA A 230 -30.85 1.79 -21.41
C ALA A 230 -29.65 2.12 -20.51
N ALA A 231 -29.86 2.85 -19.41
CA ALA A 231 -28.80 3.19 -18.46
C ALA A 231 -28.22 1.97 -17.72
N CYS A 232 -28.98 0.89 -17.58
CA CYS A 232 -28.55 -0.34 -16.90
C CYS A 232 -27.74 -1.31 -17.77
N GLN A 233 -27.58 -1.03 -19.07
CA GLN A 233 -26.84 -1.92 -19.96
C GLN A 233 -25.33 -1.84 -19.72
N SER A 234 -24.64 -2.98 -19.77
CA SER A 234 -23.19 -3.07 -19.52
C SER A 234 -22.33 -2.35 -20.57
N SER A 235 -22.88 -2.13 -21.77
CA SER A 235 -22.25 -1.38 -22.86
C SER A 235 -22.38 0.14 -22.73
N THR A 236 -23.24 0.62 -21.81
CA THR A 236 -23.57 2.03 -21.68
C THR A 236 -22.34 2.83 -21.24
N ARG A 237 -21.99 3.84 -22.03
CA ARG A 237 -20.84 4.70 -21.75
C ARG A 237 -21.20 5.77 -20.72
N GLY A 238 -20.20 6.34 -20.05
CA GLY A 238 -20.42 7.37 -19.03
C GLY A 238 -21.20 8.60 -19.54
N ILE A 239 -20.99 8.98 -20.80
CA ILE A 239 -21.71 10.09 -21.44
C ILE A 239 -23.21 9.75 -21.61
N GLU A 240 -23.51 8.53 -22.06
CA GLU A 240 -24.88 8.05 -22.27
C GLU A 240 -25.62 7.91 -20.95
N LEU A 241 -24.95 7.37 -19.92
CA LEU A 241 -25.49 7.28 -18.55
C LEU A 241 -25.87 8.67 -18.02
N ARG A 242 -25.00 9.66 -18.23
CA ARG A 242 -25.24 11.02 -17.77
C ARG A 242 -26.38 11.69 -18.53
N ALA A 243 -26.44 11.53 -19.85
CA ALA A 243 -27.54 12.02 -20.67
C ALA A 243 -28.88 11.41 -20.23
N ALA A 244 -28.92 10.10 -19.98
CA ALA A 244 -30.10 9.42 -19.47
C ALA A 244 -30.52 9.93 -18.07
N ALA A 245 -29.56 10.15 -17.16
CA ALA A 245 -29.84 10.70 -15.83
C ALA A 245 -30.36 12.15 -15.89
N SER A 246 -29.80 13.00 -16.76
CA SER A 246 -30.29 14.36 -17.02
C SER A 246 -31.69 14.36 -17.60
N ALA A 247 -31.97 13.46 -18.55
CA ALA A 247 -33.30 13.30 -19.13
C ALA A 247 -34.33 12.83 -18.09
N LEU A 248 -33.99 11.84 -17.25
CA LEU A 248 -34.83 11.40 -16.13
C LEU A 248 -35.08 12.51 -15.11
N LYS A 249 -34.08 13.33 -14.81
CA LYS A 249 -34.24 14.51 -13.95
C LYS A 249 -35.19 15.52 -14.58
N ARG A 250 -35.06 15.82 -15.88
CA ARG A 250 -36.01 16.69 -16.63
C ARG A 250 -37.43 16.12 -16.60
N LEU A 251 -37.57 14.80 -16.64
CA LEU A 251 -38.87 14.12 -16.53
C LEU A 251 -39.53 14.28 -15.15
N GLY A 252 -38.79 14.71 -14.13
CA GLY A 252 -39.26 14.85 -12.76
C GLY A 252 -38.90 13.66 -11.86
N ASP A 253 -38.20 12.64 -12.38
CA ASP A 253 -37.79 11.44 -11.65
C ASP A 253 -36.30 11.50 -11.25
N GLY A 254 -35.95 12.58 -10.54
CA GLY A 254 -34.61 12.79 -10.01
C GLY A 254 -34.11 11.68 -9.06
N PRO A 255 -34.93 11.15 -8.13
CA PRO A 255 -34.51 10.06 -7.25
C PRO A 255 -34.14 8.78 -8.00
N ARG A 256 -34.91 8.39 -9.01
CA ARG A 256 -34.57 7.24 -9.87
C ARG A 256 -33.31 7.52 -10.67
N ALA A 257 -33.18 8.71 -11.25
CA ALA A 257 -31.98 9.12 -11.98
C ALA A 257 -30.71 9.00 -11.10
N HIS A 258 -30.78 9.49 -9.86
CA HIS A 258 -29.65 9.45 -8.94
C HIS A 258 -29.30 8.02 -8.54
N SER A 259 -30.32 7.22 -8.20
CA SER A 259 -30.14 5.80 -7.85
C SER A 259 -29.51 4.99 -9.00
N LEU A 260 -29.92 5.25 -10.25
CA LEU A 260 -29.36 4.62 -11.44
C LEU A 260 -27.91 5.01 -11.69
N LEU A 261 -27.58 6.29 -11.52
CA LEU A 261 -26.21 6.77 -11.68
C LEU A 261 -25.27 6.09 -10.68
N LEU A 262 -25.66 6.02 -9.40
CA LEU A 262 -24.89 5.33 -8.36
C LEU A 262 -24.81 3.82 -8.58
N SER A 263 -25.90 3.17 -9.01
CA SER A 263 -25.92 1.73 -9.26
C SER A 263 -25.00 1.35 -10.43
N ALA A 264 -25.00 2.13 -11.51
CA ALA A 264 -24.12 1.94 -12.66
C ALA A 264 -22.64 2.10 -12.28
N HIS A 265 -22.29 3.13 -11.49
CA HIS A 265 -20.92 3.26 -10.97
C HIS A 265 -20.52 2.11 -10.06
N ASN A 266 -21.44 1.61 -9.22
CA ASN A 266 -21.20 0.46 -8.36
C ASN A 266 -20.97 -0.82 -9.17
N GLN A 267 -21.76 -1.07 -10.22
CA GLN A 267 -21.57 -2.21 -11.11
C GLN A 267 -20.22 -2.15 -11.83
N ARG A 268 -19.85 -0.97 -12.36
CA ARG A 268 -18.54 -0.75 -12.97
C ARG A 268 -17.40 -1.02 -11.98
N LEU A 269 -17.55 -0.55 -10.75
CA LEU A 269 -16.57 -0.83 -9.70
C LEU A 269 -16.45 -2.34 -9.44
N GLN A 270 -17.56 -3.05 -9.30
CA GLN A 270 -17.55 -4.51 -9.09
C GLN A 270 -16.84 -5.25 -10.23
N CYS A 271 -17.10 -4.88 -11.49
CA CYS A 271 -16.39 -5.45 -12.64
C CYS A 271 -14.87 -5.17 -12.57
N ASN A 272 -14.47 -3.95 -12.26
CA ASN A 272 -13.05 -3.59 -12.14
C ASN A 272 -12.37 -4.38 -11.01
N LEU A 273 -13.05 -4.56 -9.87
CA LEU A 273 -12.52 -5.29 -8.72
C LEU A 273 -12.31 -6.78 -8.99
N GLN A 274 -13.07 -7.39 -9.89
CA GLN A 274 -12.87 -8.80 -10.28
C GLN A 274 -11.50 -9.04 -10.93
N THR A 275 -10.90 -8.02 -11.52
CA THR A 275 -9.58 -8.12 -12.17
C THR A 275 -8.41 -7.99 -11.20
N ILE A 276 -8.66 -7.52 -9.97
CA ILE A 276 -7.62 -7.23 -8.98
C ILE A 276 -7.60 -8.34 -7.93
N HIS A 277 -6.56 -9.16 -7.97
CA HIS A 277 -6.36 -10.23 -7.00
C HIS A 277 -5.19 -9.93 -6.05
N PRO A 278 -5.30 -10.31 -4.77
CA PRO A 278 -4.16 -10.28 -3.86
C PRO A 278 -3.04 -11.20 -4.37
N SER A 279 -1.91 -10.63 -4.76
CA SER A 279 -0.72 -11.40 -5.11
C SER A 279 0.00 -11.88 -3.85
N SER A 280 0.39 -13.16 -3.80
CA SER A 280 1.14 -13.73 -2.67
C SER A 280 2.61 -13.31 -2.60
N THR A 281 3.13 -12.64 -3.64
CA THR A 281 4.57 -12.38 -3.82
C THR A 281 5.00 -10.94 -3.56
N SER A 282 4.07 -9.97 -3.50
CA SER A 282 4.41 -8.56 -3.25
C SER A 282 4.00 -8.15 -1.83
N TYR A 283 4.89 -7.41 -1.16
CA TYR A 283 4.54 -6.62 0.03
C TYR A 283 3.35 -5.75 -0.38
N GLY A 284 2.20 -5.87 0.31
CA GLY A 284 0.86 -5.57 -0.23
C GLY A 284 0.57 -4.16 -0.76
N GLY A 285 1.55 -3.25 -0.84
CA GLY A 285 1.44 -1.91 -1.41
C GLY A 285 0.97 -1.90 -2.87
N ALA A 286 1.42 -2.81 -3.72
CA ALA A 286 0.97 -2.89 -5.13
C ALA A 286 -0.53 -3.21 -5.23
N TYR A 287 -1.00 -4.17 -4.42
CA TYR A 287 -2.42 -4.50 -4.33
C TYR A 287 -3.23 -3.31 -3.79
N THR A 288 -2.76 -2.66 -2.73
CA THR A 288 -3.42 -1.47 -2.17
C THR A 288 -3.49 -0.33 -3.18
N ALA A 289 -2.43 -0.07 -3.94
CA ALA A 289 -2.39 0.96 -4.98
C ALA A 289 -3.37 0.67 -6.11
N ALA A 290 -3.38 -0.55 -6.65
CA ALA A 290 -4.30 -0.94 -7.70
C ALA A 290 -5.76 -0.82 -7.24
N LEU A 291 -6.06 -1.31 -6.03
CA LEU A 291 -7.38 -1.25 -5.44
C LEU A 291 -7.82 0.20 -5.19
N ALA A 292 -6.93 1.04 -4.65
CA ALA A 292 -7.21 2.44 -4.38
C ALA A 292 -7.45 3.21 -5.69
N GLN A 293 -6.63 2.97 -6.71
CA GLN A 293 -6.83 3.60 -8.01
C GLN A 293 -8.23 3.29 -8.58
N GLN A 294 -8.70 2.05 -8.50
CA GLN A 294 -10.05 1.70 -8.99
C GLN A 294 -11.17 2.31 -8.16
N VAL A 295 -11.14 2.13 -6.84
CA VAL A 295 -12.22 2.59 -5.96
C VAL A 295 -12.33 4.11 -5.99
N PHE A 296 -11.21 4.81 -5.79
CA PHE A 296 -11.22 6.26 -5.67
C PHE A 296 -11.47 6.97 -7.01
N SER A 297 -11.03 6.40 -8.14
CA SER A 297 -11.36 6.98 -9.46
C SER A 297 -12.86 6.84 -9.79
N VAL A 298 -13.49 5.71 -9.48
CA VAL A 298 -14.94 5.54 -9.69
C VAL A 298 -15.74 6.46 -8.77
N VAL A 299 -15.35 6.59 -7.50
CA VAL A 299 -15.97 7.54 -6.57
C VAL A 299 -15.82 8.99 -7.06
N ALA A 300 -14.61 9.35 -7.51
CA ALA A 300 -14.35 10.69 -8.05
C ALA A 300 -15.17 10.98 -9.31
N GLN A 301 -15.38 9.97 -10.16
CA GLN A 301 -16.21 10.09 -11.35
C GLN A 301 -17.69 10.23 -11.01
N ALA A 302 -18.20 9.44 -10.05
CA ALA A 302 -19.58 9.55 -9.58
C ALA A 302 -19.88 10.92 -8.97
N LEU A 303 -18.90 11.49 -8.25
CA LEU A 303 -19.00 12.86 -7.73
C LEU A 303 -19.11 13.89 -8.86
N SER A 304 -18.25 13.80 -9.88
CA SER A 304 -18.31 14.69 -11.04
C SER A 304 -19.61 14.55 -11.82
N ASP A 305 -20.04 13.33 -12.12
CA ASP A 305 -21.27 13.07 -12.86
C ASP A 305 -22.51 13.52 -12.06
N SER A 306 -22.52 13.33 -10.74
CA SER A 306 -23.60 13.80 -9.88
C SER A 306 -23.70 15.32 -9.83
N VAL A 307 -22.58 16.04 -9.75
CA VAL A 307 -22.59 17.51 -9.75
C VAL A 307 -23.07 18.05 -11.10
N GLU A 308 -22.68 17.41 -12.21
CA GLU A 308 -23.10 17.81 -13.56
C GLU A 308 -24.61 17.63 -13.79
N VAL A 309 -25.22 16.56 -13.24
CA VAL A 309 -26.66 16.27 -13.42
C VAL A 309 -27.52 16.96 -12.35
N PHE A 310 -27.11 16.90 -11.08
CA PHE A 310 -27.94 17.29 -9.94
C PHE A 310 -27.58 18.67 -9.36
N GLY A 311 -26.42 19.24 -9.68
CA GLY A 311 -25.96 20.50 -9.10
C GLY A 311 -25.80 20.40 -7.57
N ASP A 312 -26.07 21.50 -6.87
CA ASP A 312 -25.89 21.63 -5.41
C ASP A 312 -27.13 21.20 -4.59
N GLU A 313 -27.93 20.26 -5.11
CA GLU A 313 -29.12 19.76 -4.43
C GLU A 313 -28.75 18.88 -3.22
N SER A 314 -29.09 19.34 -2.01
CA SER A 314 -28.63 18.73 -0.75
C SER A 314 -29.08 17.28 -0.52
N CYS A 315 -30.23 16.84 -1.07
CA CYS A 315 -30.72 15.47 -0.92
C CYS A 315 -29.80 14.46 -1.61
N TYR A 316 -29.49 14.70 -2.89
CA TYR A 316 -28.62 13.85 -3.69
C TYR A 316 -27.16 13.90 -3.20
N ALA A 317 -26.69 15.06 -2.73
CA ALA A 317 -25.36 15.16 -2.14
C ALA A 317 -25.20 14.25 -0.90
N SER A 318 -26.21 14.17 -0.03
CA SER A 318 -26.18 13.32 1.17
C SER A 318 -26.15 11.82 0.83
N GLU A 319 -26.97 11.40 -0.14
CA GLU A 319 -26.99 10.02 -0.62
C GLU A 319 -25.67 9.62 -1.28
N LEU A 320 -25.10 10.50 -2.11
CA LEU A 320 -23.79 10.33 -2.73
C LEU A 320 -22.67 10.19 -1.69
N VAL A 321 -22.65 11.04 -0.66
CA VAL A 321 -21.65 10.96 0.43
C VAL A 321 -21.78 9.63 1.18
N THR A 322 -23.01 9.16 1.40
CA THR A 322 -23.27 7.87 2.05
C THR A 322 -22.76 6.72 1.19
N TRP A 323 -23.07 6.73 -0.10
CA TRP A 323 -22.58 5.74 -1.05
C TRP A 323 -21.04 5.73 -1.14
N ALA A 324 -20.42 6.90 -1.29
CA ALA A 324 -18.97 7.01 -1.38
C ALA A 324 -18.27 6.54 -0.09
N THR A 325 -18.84 6.86 1.06
CA THR A 325 -18.38 6.35 2.37
C THR A 325 -18.42 4.83 2.43
N GLN A 326 -19.48 4.21 1.90
CA GLN A 326 -19.62 2.76 1.85
C GLN A 326 -18.59 2.10 0.91
N GLN A 327 -18.28 2.73 -0.23
CA GLN A 327 -17.24 2.24 -1.14
C GLN A 327 -15.85 2.32 -0.50
N VAL A 328 -15.53 3.44 0.15
CA VAL A 328 -14.26 3.64 0.86
C VAL A 328 -14.13 2.70 2.07
N LEU A 329 -15.24 2.43 2.77
CA LEU A 329 -15.27 1.44 3.85
C LEU A 329 -14.99 0.03 3.32
N SER A 330 -15.62 -0.36 2.21
CA SER A 330 -15.42 -1.66 1.57
C SER A 330 -13.95 -1.85 1.14
N PHE A 331 -13.37 -0.81 0.54
CA PHE A 331 -11.93 -0.73 0.26
C PHE A 331 -11.07 -0.93 1.52
N ALA A 332 -11.37 -0.20 2.60
CA ALA A 332 -10.61 -0.28 3.84
C ALA A 332 -10.65 -1.70 4.43
N LEU A 333 -11.81 -2.35 4.40
CA LEU A 333 -11.96 -3.73 4.89
C LEU A 333 -11.16 -4.73 4.05
N LEU A 334 -11.10 -4.55 2.73
CA LEU A 334 -10.28 -5.38 1.85
C LEU A 334 -8.78 -5.21 2.13
N VAL A 335 -8.29 -3.97 2.20
CA VAL A 335 -6.88 -3.68 2.51
C VAL A 335 -6.52 -4.21 3.90
N LYS A 336 -7.41 -4.02 4.88
CA LYS A 336 -7.22 -4.57 6.23
C LYS A 336 -7.08 -6.09 6.19
N ARG A 337 -8.01 -6.78 5.52
CA ARG A 337 -8.05 -8.25 5.46
C ARG A 337 -6.84 -8.84 4.75
N HIS A 338 -6.48 -8.28 3.60
CA HIS A 338 -5.49 -8.88 2.70
C HIS A 338 -4.07 -8.39 2.92
N VAL A 339 -3.88 -7.23 3.55
CA VAL A 339 -2.56 -6.63 3.75
C VAL A 339 -2.30 -6.37 5.22
N LEU A 340 -3.04 -5.45 5.85
CA LEU A 340 -2.66 -4.92 7.16
C LEU A 340 -2.66 -5.97 8.27
N SER A 341 -3.63 -6.91 8.29
CA SER A 341 -3.64 -7.98 9.29
C SER A 341 -2.42 -8.89 9.20
N SER A 342 -1.97 -9.21 7.97
CA SER A 342 -0.77 -10.04 7.77
C SER A 342 0.50 -9.25 8.12
N CYS A 343 0.58 -7.98 7.70
CA CYS A 343 1.69 -7.10 8.05
C CYS A 343 1.80 -6.91 9.58
N ALA A 344 0.68 -6.71 10.27
CA ALA A 344 0.66 -6.58 11.73
C ALA A 344 1.15 -7.86 12.42
N ALA A 345 0.68 -9.03 11.99
CA ALA A 345 1.10 -10.32 12.55
C ALA A 345 2.59 -10.62 12.31
N ALA A 346 3.13 -10.21 11.15
CA ALA A 346 4.54 -10.41 10.81
C ALA A 346 5.47 -9.29 11.32
N GLY A 347 4.94 -8.24 11.96
CA GLY A 347 5.72 -7.06 12.35
C GLY A 347 6.21 -6.22 11.16
N GLY A 348 5.56 -6.29 10.00
CA GLY A 348 5.85 -5.50 8.80
C GLY A 348 5.32 -4.07 8.86
N LEU A 349 5.87 -3.22 9.74
CA LEU A 349 5.42 -1.83 9.92
C LEU A 349 5.59 -0.99 8.65
N ARG A 350 6.74 -1.09 7.97
CA ARG A 350 6.99 -0.38 6.71
C ARG A 350 5.92 -0.64 5.64
N ALA A 351 5.53 -1.91 5.46
CA ALA A 351 4.47 -2.28 4.52
C ALA A 351 3.15 -1.60 4.89
N ALA A 352 2.79 -1.70 6.16
CA ALA A 352 1.54 -1.16 6.66
C ALA A 352 1.51 0.37 6.50
N ALA A 353 2.63 1.04 6.80
CA ALA A 353 2.79 2.48 6.62
C ALA A 353 2.63 2.90 5.15
N GLU A 354 3.27 2.19 4.23
CA GLU A 354 3.15 2.44 2.79
C GLU A 354 1.70 2.30 2.31
N CYS A 355 0.99 1.24 2.72
CA CYS A 355 -0.40 1.01 2.34
C CYS A 355 -1.34 2.11 2.85
N VAL A 356 -1.11 2.56 4.09
CA VAL A 356 -1.87 3.67 4.68
C VAL A 356 -1.58 4.97 3.94
N GLN A 357 -0.31 5.24 3.61
CA GLN A 357 0.08 6.45 2.89
C GLN A 357 -0.54 6.50 1.48
N ILE A 358 -0.53 5.40 0.74
CA ILE A 358 -1.21 5.28 -0.55
C ILE A 358 -2.70 5.63 -0.39
N SER A 359 -3.36 5.02 0.60
CA SER A 359 -4.79 5.19 0.83
C SER A 359 -5.14 6.63 1.22
N ILE A 360 -4.35 7.26 2.12
CA ILE A 360 -4.51 8.66 2.52
C ILE A 360 -4.27 9.60 1.34
N GLY A 361 -3.25 9.33 0.51
CA GLY A 361 -2.98 10.13 -0.69
C GLY A 361 -4.19 10.19 -1.63
N HIS A 362 -4.88 9.06 -1.83
CA HIS A 362 -6.12 9.03 -2.59
C HIS A 362 -7.29 9.74 -1.88
N CYS A 363 -7.39 9.70 -0.55
CA CYS A 363 -8.35 10.53 0.18
C CYS A 363 -8.12 12.02 -0.03
N SER A 364 -6.86 12.48 0.01
CA SER A 364 -6.54 13.90 -0.22
C SER A 364 -6.97 14.37 -1.61
N LEU A 365 -6.87 13.51 -2.64
CA LEU A 365 -7.37 13.81 -3.98
C LEU A 365 -8.91 13.95 -4.03
N LEU A 366 -9.65 13.18 -3.23
CA LEU A 366 -11.11 13.34 -3.10
C LEU A 366 -11.49 14.56 -2.26
N GLU A 367 -10.71 14.86 -1.22
CA GLU A 367 -10.90 16.04 -0.37
C GLU A 367 -10.76 17.33 -1.21
N ALA A 368 -9.82 17.37 -2.16
CA ALA A 368 -9.68 18.46 -3.12
C ALA A 368 -10.93 18.65 -4.02
N ARG A 369 -11.79 17.63 -4.14
CA ARG A 369 -13.08 17.70 -4.84
C ARG A 369 -14.27 17.92 -3.91
N GLY A 370 -14.03 18.19 -2.62
CA GLY A 370 -15.07 18.47 -1.62
C GLY A 370 -15.58 17.25 -0.85
N LEU A 371 -14.97 16.07 -1.01
CA LEU A 371 -15.40 14.84 -0.33
C LEU A 371 -14.35 14.33 0.68
N SER A 372 -14.62 14.53 1.97
CA SER A 372 -13.74 14.10 3.07
C SER A 372 -14.11 12.73 3.62
N VAL A 373 -13.25 11.73 3.36
CA VAL A 373 -13.47 10.31 3.76
C VAL A 373 -12.30 9.69 4.54
N SER A 374 -11.23 10.45 4.78
CA SER A 374 -10.02 9.98 5.46
C SER A 374 -10.30 9.36 6.84
N ALA A 375 -11.22 9.94 7.62
CA ALA A 375 -11.61 9.42 8.93
C ALA A 375 -12.13 7.97 8.91
N VAL A 376 -12.81 7.57 7.82
CA VAL A 376 -13.36 6.21 7.66
C VAL A 376 -12.22 5.20 7.54
N LEU A 377 -11.20 5.51 6.74
CA LEU A 377 -10.01 4.66 6.60
C LEU A 377 -9.25 4.54 7.91
N LEU A 378 -8.94 5.67 8.54
CA LEU A 378 -8.11 5.71 9.75
C LEU A 378 -8.77 4.91 10.88
N LYS A 379 -10.10 4.97 11.02
CA LYS A 379 -10.86 4.16 11.99
C LYS A 379 -10.66 2.66 11.77
N GLN A 380 -10.57 2.20 10.53
CA GLN A 380 -10.39 0.77 10.23
C GLN A 380 -8.95 0.30 10.35
N PHE A 381 -7.99 1.15 9.98
CA PHE A 381 -6.57 0.81 9.94
C PHE A 381 -5.86 0.93 11.29
N LYS A 382 -6.28 1.87 12.14
CA LYS A 382 -5.62 2.17 13.42
C LYS A 382 -5.31 0.94 14.29
N PRO A 383 -6.24 -0.02 14.53
CA PRO A 383 -5.95 -1.18 15.37
C PRO A 383 -4.83 -2.08 14.81
N SER A 384 -4.82 -2.30 13.50
CA SER A 384 -3.78 -3.11 12.85
C SER A 384 -2.42 -2.41 12.87
N LEU A 385 -2.41 -1.07 12.80
CA LEU A 385 -1.18 -0.30 12.90
C LEU A 385 -0.63 -0.30 14.31
N GLU A 386 -1.46 -0.07 15.32
CA GLU A 386 -1.06 -0.16 16.74
C GLU A 386 -0.46 -1.54 17.04
N GLN A 387 -1.08 -2.62 16.54
CA GLN A 387 -0.51 -3.95 16.66
C GLN A 387 0.86 -4.09 15.96
N ALA A 388 1.03 -3.53 14.76
CA ALA A 388 2.31 -3.56 14.04
C ALA A 388 3.40 -2.74 14.76
N LEU A 389 3.03 -1.60 15.35
CA LEU A 389 3.87 -0.71 16.16
C LEU A 389 4.32 -1.39 17.45
N ASP A 390 3.45 -2.16 18.10
CA ASP A 390 3.81 -2.91 19.30
C ASP A 390 4.72 -4.11 18.98
N ALA A 391 4.44 -4.84 17.88
CA ALA A 391 5.27 -5.95 17.41
C ALA A 391 6.69 -5.50 17.02
N ASN A 392 6.76 -4.47 16.16
CA ASN A 392 7.59 -3.29 16.35
C ASN A 392 8.63 -3.26 17.49
N LEU A 393 8.15 -2.63 18.57
CA LEU A 393 8.86 -2.34 19.80
C LEU A 393 9.35 -3.61 20.49
N ARG A 394 8.52 -4.67 20.54
CA ARG A 394 8.91 -5.97 21.12
C ARG A 394 10.11 -6.59 20.39
N ARG A 395 10.11 -6.53 19.06
CA ARG A 395 11.25 -7.03 18.25
C ARG A 395 12.52 -6.23 18.52
N ILE A 396 12.42 -4.90 18.70
CA ILE A 396 13.57 -4.07 19.08
C ILE A 396 14.07 -4.48 20.47
N GLU A 397 13.18 -4.66 21.43
CA GLU A 397 13.50 -5.12 22.79
C GLU A 397 14.23 -6.48 22.78
N GLU A 398 13.64 -7.50 22.15
CA GLU A 398 14.20 -8.85 22.08
C GLU A 398 15.57 -8.89 21.38
N SER A 399 15.68 -8.20 20.26
CA SER A 399 16.94 -8.07 19.49
C SER A 399 18.02 -7.36 20.30
N THR A 400 17.66 -6.26 20.97
CA THR A 400 18.61 -5.49 21.80
C THR A 400 19.11 -6.33 22.98
N ALA A 401 18.22 -7.09 23.63
CA ALA A 401 18.60 -7.97 24.72
C ALA A 401 19.54 -9.11 24.26
N ALA A 402 19.28 -9.71 23.11
CA ALA A 402 20.15 -10.75 22.55
C ALA A 402 21.53 -10.20 22.16
N LEU A 403 21.56 -8.99 21.57
CA LEU A 403 22.80 -8.33 21.18
C LEU A 403 23.62 -7.86 22.38
N ALA A 404 22.97 -7.34 23.43
CA ALA A 404 23.63 -6.96 24.67
C ALA A 404 24.27 -8.16 25.38
N ALA A 405 23.57 -9.31 25.41
CA ALA A 405 24.11 -10.54 26.01
C ALA A 405 25.38 -11.06 25.28
N ALA A 406 25.53 -10.77 24.00
CA ALA A 406 26.69 -11.15 23.20
C ALA A 406 27.73 -10.02 23.03
N ASP A 407 27.51 -8.85 23.65
CA ASP A 407 28.38 -7.69 23.47
C ASP A 407 29.63 -7.81 24.34
N ASN A 408 30.77 -7.37 23.80
CA ASN A 408 32.05 -7.35 24.51
C ASN A 408 32.38 -5.98 25.09
N TRP A 409 31.44 -5.03 24.98
CA TRP A 409 31.53 -3.65 25.46
C TRP A 409 32.69 -2.83 24.86
N THR A 410 33.17 -3.22 23.67
CA THR A 410 34.23 -2.47 22.98
C THR A 410 33.65 -1.37 22.09
N LEU A 411 34.14 -0.13 22.28
CA LEU A 411 33.68 1.01 21.48
C LEU A 411 34.33 1.00 20.10
N THR A 412 33.52 0.74 19.08
CA THR A 412 33.96 0.66 17.68
C THR A 412 33.20 1.66 16.81
N TYR A 413 33.79 2.04 15.69
CA TYR A 413 33.04 2.74 14.64
C TYR A 413 32.00 1.80 14.03
N PRO A 414 30.87 2.33 13.51
CA PRO A 414 29.90 1.48 12.84
C PRO A 414 30.58 0.71 11.69
N PRO A 415 30.34 -0.60 11.54
CA PRO A 415 30.96 -1.37 10.48
C PRO A 415 30.57 -0.80 9.11
N ASN A 416 31.55 -0.65 8.21
CA ASN A 416 31.43 -0.11 6.83
C ASN A 416 30.54 -0.99 5.92
N GLY A 417 29.26 -1.17 6.28
CA GLY A 417 28.31 -2.02 5.57
C GLY A 417 26.86 -1.89 6.02
N ILE A 418 26.56 -1.09 7.06
CA ILE A 418 25.17 -0.75 7.39
C ILE A 418 24.83 0.52 6.62
N HIS A 419 24.36 0.34 5.37
CA HIS A 419 23.84 1.44 4.56
C HIS A 419 22.72 2.16 5.32
N PRO A 420 22.84 3.45 5.66
CA PRO A 420 21.66 4.28 5.89
C PRO A 420 21.08 4.54 4.50
N LEU A 421 19.84 4.13 4.26
CA LEU A 421 19.11 4.48 3.03
C LEU A 421 18.74 5.98 2.96
N ALA A 422 19.28 6.80 3.87
CA ALA A 422 19.24 8.24 3.84
C ALA A 422 20.56 8.78 3.28
N ARG A 423 20.47 9.58 2.20
CA ARG A 423 21.59 10.35 1.64
C ARG A 423 22.25 11.22 2.72
N SER A 424 23.27 10.72 3.41
CA SER A 424 24.14 11.56 4.22
C SER A 424 25.22 12.14 3.30
N SER A 425 25.28 13.46 3.21
CA SER A 425 26.36 14.14 2.49
C SER A 425 27.73 13.69 3.02
N VAL A 426 28.71 13.67 2.13
CA VAL A 426 30.11 13.25 2.36
C VAL A 426 30.80 14.02 3.51
N ALA A 427 30.23 15.15 3.94
CA ALA A 427 30.72 15.96 5.06
C ALA A 427 30.41 15.37 6.45
N ASN A 428 29.52 14.38 6.58
CA ASN A 428 29.11 13.79 7.87
C ASN A 428 29.84 12.48 8.25
N LEU A 429 30.80 12.01 7.44
CA LEU A 429 31.60 10.82 7.78
C LEU A 429 32.63 11.07 8.91
N ALA A 430 32.96 12.32 9.20
CA ALA A 430 34.09 12.67 10.08
C ALA A 430 33.79 12.56 11.59
N LEU A 431 32.54 12.34 12.00
CA LEU A 431 32.09 12.36 13.41
C LEU A 431 31.07 11.24 13.69
N GLN A 432 31.30 10.03 13.19
CA GLN A 432 30.51 8.88 13.66
C GLN A 432 30.98 8.51 15.06
N PRO A 433 30.12 8.56 16.07
CA PRO A 433 30.55 8.24 17.42
C PRO A 433 30.89 6.75 17.55
N LYS A 434 31.87 6.46 18.42
CA LYS A 434 32.18 5.08 18.78
C LYS A 434 31.14 4.59 19.79
N LEU A 435 30.56 3.43 19.51
CA LEU A 435 29.59 2.75 20.38
C LEU A 435 29.94 1.26 20.39
N SER A 436 29.40 0.54 21.37
CA SER A 436 29.45 -0.92 21.33
C SER A 436 28.53 -1.50 20.25
N SER A 437 28.68 -2.80 19.99
CA SER A 437 27.94 -3.47 18.92
C SER A 437 26.42 -3.45 19.18
N SER A 438 25.99 -3.65 20.43
CA SER A 438 24.57 -3.59 20.82
C SER A 438 24.01 -2.18 20.71
N ALA A 439 24.76 -1.15 21.13
CA ALA A 439 24.33 0.25 21.07
C ALA A 439 24.15 0.74 19.62
N HIS A 440 25.08 0.39 18.72
CA HIS A 440 24.94 0.69 17.29
C HIS A 440 23.67 0.08 16.70
N ARG A 441 23.43 -1.20 16.99
CA ARG A 441 22.25 -1.92 16.48
C ARG A 441 20.96 -1.39 17.06
N PHE A 442 20.92 -1.09 18.36
CA PHE A 442 19.77 -0.44 19.00
C PHE A 442 19.44 0.89 18.30
N ASN A 443 20.43 1.79 18.17
CA ASN A 443 20.25 3.06 17.48
C ASN A 443 19.74 2.89 16.04
N SER A 444 20.32 1.96 15.27
CA SER A 444 19.88 1.66 13.90
C SER A 444 18.41 1.21 13.87
N MET A 445 18.02 0.28 14.73
CA MET A 445 16.64 -0.21 14.80
C MET A 445 15.64 0.89 15.20
N VAL A 446 16.04 1.78 16.12
CA VAL A 446 15.22 2.94 16.51
C VAL A 446 15.06 3.94 15.36
N GLN A 447 16.13 4.17 14.59
CA GLN A 447 16.07 5.04 13.41
C GLN A 447 15.14 4.46 12.33
N ASP A 448 15.28 3.18 12.01
CA ASP A 448 14.40 2.48 11.07
C ASP A 448 12.93 2.55 11.50
N TYR A 449 12.68 2.34 12.80
CA TYR A 449 11.34 2.44 13.39
C TYR A 449 10.75 3.85 13.24
N PHE A 450 11.50 4.90 13.58
CA PHE A 450 11.00 6.28 13.41
C PHE A 450 10.78 6.66 11.94
N GLU A 451 11.61 6.15 11.02
CA GLU A 451 11.40 6.33 9.59
C GLU A 451 10.09 5.69 9.12
N ASP A 452 9.80 4.48 9.58
CA ASP A 452 8.56 3.76 9.24
C ASP A 452 7.31 4.40 9.89
N VAL A 453 7.44 5.05 11.06
CA VAL A 453 6.34 5.76 11.74
C VAL A 453 6.09 7.16 11.17
N THR A 454 7.08 7.78 10.54
CA THR A 454 6.98 9.17 10.04
C THR A 454 5.78 9.39 9.08
N PRO A 455 5.47 8.49 8.13
CA PRO A 455 4.27 8.61 7.29
C PRO A 455 2.93 8.49 8.04
N LEU A 456 2.94 7.93 9.26
CA LEU A 456 1.75 7.64 10.07
C LEU A 456 1.41 8.75 11.06
N LEU A 457 2.05 9.92 10.99
CA LEU A 457 1.84 11.03 11.93
C LEU A 457 0.39 11.55 11.95
N SER A 458 -0.36 11.38 10.87
CA SER A 458 -1.80 11.72 10.78
C SER A 458 -2.66 10.94 11.79
N LEU A 459 -2.19 9.79 12.28
CA LEU A 459 -2.89 8.96 13.26
C LEU A 459 -2.65 9.38 14.72
N GLN A 460 -1.88 10.44 14.97
CA GLN A 460 -1.53 10.93 16.32
C GLN A 460 -0.84 9.87 17.20
N LEU A 461 -0.11 8.93 16.60
CA LEU A 461 0.60 7.84 17.29
C LEU A 461 1.97 8.26 17.85
N GLY A 462 2.33 9.55 17.79
CA GLY A 462 3.66 10.04 18.16
C GLY A 462 4.00 9.84 19.64
N GLY A 463 3.05 10.07 20.54
CA GLY A 463 3.27 9.91 21.99
C GLY A 463 3.53 8.45 22.38
N SER A 464 2.70 7.52 21.90
CA SER A 464 2.87 6.09 22.17
C SER A 464 4.17 5.53 21.59
N THR A 465 4.58 6.02 20.41
CA THR A 465 5.85 5.67 19.77
C THR A 465 7.05 6.07 20.62
N MET A 466 7.09 7.33 21.09
CA MET A 466 8.18 7.83 21.94
C MET A 466 8.24 7.14 23.30
N ASP A 467 7.08 6.87 23.91
CA ASP A 467 7.01 6.13 25.17
C ASP A 467 7.44 4.67 25.02
N GLY A 468 7.10 4.03 23.90
CA GLY A 468 7.59 2.69 23.56
C GLY A 468 9.11 2.62 23.49
N ILE A 469 9.73 3.55 22.76
CA ILE A 469 11.20 3.62 22.68
C ILE A 469 11.84 3.96 24.02
N ALA A 470 11.22 4.82 24.83
CA ALA A 470 11.69 5.10 26.19
C ALA A 470 11.68 3.84 27.07
N LYS A 471 10.67 2.97 26.95
CA LYS A 471 10.63 1.68 27.66
C LYS A 471 11.75 0.75 27.18
N ASN A 472 11.94 0.62 25.87
CA ASN A 472 13.03 -0.18 25.31
C ASN A 472 14.41 0.32 25.74
N PHE A 473 14.60 1.64 25.78
CA PHE A 473 15.83 2.24 26.29
C PHE A 473 16.02 1.96 27.79
N SER A 474 14.95 2.04 28.60
CA SER A 474 15.02 1.67 30.02
C SER A 474 15.44 0.22 30.22
N LEU A 475 14.95 -0.71 29.38
CA LEU A 475 15.36 -2.11 29.42
C LEU A 475 16.82 -2.28 29.00
N TYR A 476 17.27 -1.54 27.98
CA TYR A 476 18.68 -1.51 27.61
C TYR A 476 19.56 -1.00 28.74
N ILE A 477 19.18 0.07 29.43
CA ILE A 477 19.89 0.57 30.62
C ILE A 477 19.96 -0.50 31.71
N ASN A 478 18.87 -1.22 31.99
CA ASN A 478 18.89 -2.31 32.97
C ASN A 478 19.88 -3.42 32.57
N LEU A 479 19.99 -3.74 31.27
CA LEU A 479 20.98 -4.69 30.74
C LEU A 479 22.43 -4.17 30.95
N LEU A 480 22.67 -2.87 30.77
CA LEU A 480 23.97 -2.26 31.05
C LEU A 480 24.30 -2.28 32.55
N ILE A 481 23.31 -2.02 33.42
CA ILE A 481 23.49 -2.13 34.87
C ILE A 481 23.87 -3.56 35.26
N SER A 482 23.21 -4.57 34.70
CA SER A 482 23.55 -5.98 34.96
C SER A 482 24.88 -6.45 34.37
N ALA A 483 25.53 -5.64 33.53
CA ALA A 483 26.86 -5.92 33.00
C ALA A 483 27.98 -5.35 33.88
N LEU A 484 27.65 -4.49 34.86
CA LEU A 484 28.62 -3.94 35.81
C LEU A 484 29.06 -5.02 36.83
N PRO A 485 30.36 -5.14 37.17
CA PRO A 485 30.80 -6.11 38.17
C PRO A 485 30.09 -5.93 39.52
N GLY A 486 29.90 -7.01 40.28
CA GLY A 486 29.17 -6.96 41.56
C GLY A 486 27.64 -6.80 41.47
N SER A 487 27.05 -6.66 40.26
CA SER A 487 25.59 -6.57 40.10
C SER A 487 24.83 -7.90 40.32
N MET A 488 25.54 -9.02 40.48
CA MET A 488 24.93 -10.36 40.66
C MET A 488 24.45 -10.63 42.09
N ASP A 489 24.89 -9.85 43.08
CA ASP A 489 24.55 -10.08 44.50
C ASP A 489 23.18 -9.51 44.90
N ASP A 490 22.56 -8.68 44.05
CA ASP A 490 21.21 -8.17 44.26
C ASP A 490 20.16 -9.17 43.71
N GLU A 491 19.83 -10.20 44.51
CA GLU A 491 18.76 -11.20 44.23
C GLU A 491 17.41 -10.57 43.83
N ALA A 492 17.17 -9.30 44.20
CA ALA A 492 15.94 -8.56 43.91
C ALA A 492 15.80 -8.08 42.44
N ASN A 493 16.85 -8.14 41.62
CA ASN A 493 16.84 -7.60 40.25
C ASN A 493 16.66 -8.67 39.14
N ILE A 494 16.56 -9.95 39.52
CA ILE A 494 16.53 -11.10 38.61
C ILE A 494 15.11 -11.38 38.08
N ASP A 495 14.06 -10.91 38.75
CA ASP A 495 12.66 -11.29 38.46
C ASP A 495 12.09 -10.72 37.14
N GLY A 496 12.84 -9.83 36.45
CA GLY A 496 12.42 -9.20 35.19
C GLY A 496 13.31 -9.50 33.96
N LEU A 497 14.54 -9.98 34.15
CA LEU A 497 15.48 -10.32 33.09
C LEU A 497 15.60 -11.85 33.01
N GLY A 498 14.63 -12.52 32.38
CA GLY A 498 14.63 -13.97 32.27
C GLY A 498 15.99 -14.51 31.78
N ASN A 499 16.71 -15.25 32.66
CA ASN A 499 17.87 -16.11 32.43
C ASN A 499 18.82 -15.77 31.25
N LYS A 500 19.12 -14.49 31.00
CA LYS A 500 20.06 -14.08 29.95
C LYS A 500 21.41 -13.78 30.59
N ILE A 501 22.38 -14.67 30.37
CA ILE A 501 23.76 -14.50 30.82
C ILE A 501 24.39 -13.37 29.98
N ILE A 502 24.68 -12.24 30.61
CA ILE A 502 25.32 -11.08 29.99
C ILE A 502 26.82 -11.14 30.31
N LEU A 503 27.67 -10.79 29.34
CA LEU A 503 29.11 -10.70 29.55
C LEU A 503 29.42 -9.52 30.49
N MET A 504 30.25 -9.74 31.50
CA MET A 504 30.61 -8.69 32.47
C MET A 504 31.60 -7.70 31.87
N ALA A 505 31.47 -6.43 32.24
CA ALA A 505 32.45 -5.39 31.94
C ALA A 505 33.58 -5.43 32.97
N GLU A 506 34.51 -6.36 32.81
CA GLU A 506 35.59 -6.61 33.77
C GLU A 506 36.63 -5.48 33.82
N THR A 507 36.82 -4.76 32.72
CA THR A 507 37.83 -3.68 32.62
C THR A 507 37.21 -2.29 32.79
N GLU A 508 37.97 -1.33 33.33
CA GLU A 508 37.54 0.08 33.41
C GLU A 508 37.11 0.63 32.04
N GLU A 509 37.83 0.28 30.97
CA GLU A 509 37.49 0.69 29.60
C GLU A 509 36.10 0.19 29.18
N GLN A 510 35.76 -1.06 29.51
CA GLN A 510 34.45 -1.64 29.23
C GLN A 510 33.35 -0.99 30.07
N GLN A 511 33.60 -0.73 31.36
CA GLN A 511 32.61 -0.09 32.23
C GLN A 511 32.34 1.36 31.79
N LEU A 512 33.37 2.10 31.40
CA LEU A 512 33.25 3.43 30.79
C LEU A 512 32.52 3.37 29.44
N ALA A 513 32.70 2.30 28.67
CA ALA A 513 31.95 2.09 27.43
C ALA A 513 30.44 1.95 27.67
N LEU A 514 30.01 1.31 28.75
CA LEU A 514 28.59 1.24 29.14
C LEU A 514 28.01 2.65 29.36
N LEU A 515 28.71 3.50 30.12
CA LEU A 515 28.31 4.88 30.38
C LEU A 515 28.31 5.76 29.12
N ALA A 516 29.32 5.58 28.26
CA ALA A 516 29.44 6.30 27.00
C ALA A 516 28.29 5.95 26.05
N ASN A 517 27.95 4.66 25.92
CA ASN A 517 26.81 4.18 25.15
C ASN A 517 25.51 4.84 25.62
N ALA A 518 25.22 4.75 26.92
CA ALA A 518 24.00 5.27 27.52
C ALA A 518 23.85 6.79 27.34
N SER A 519 24.91 7.54 27.64
CA SER A 519 24.90 9.01 27.58
C SER A 519 24.71 9.50 26.15
N LEU A 520 25.48 8.95 25.20
CA LEU A 520 25.41 9.38 23.80
C LEU A 520 24.06 9.03 23.14
N LEU A 521 23.49 7.86 23.46
CA LEU A 521 22.15 7.50 23.00
C LEU A 521 21.09 8.48 23.53
N ALA A 522 21.12 8.80 24.82
CA ALA A 522 20.14 9.67 25.47
C ALA A 522 20.27 11.15 25.08
N GLU A 523 21.49 11.64 24.93
CA GLU A 523 21.75 13.08 24.74
C GLU A 523 21.61 13.51 23.28
N GLU A 524 22.07 12.68 22.34
CA GLU A 524 22.19 13.03 20.94
C GLU A 524 21.37 12.12 20.01
N LEU A 525 21.63 10.81 20.02
CA LEU A 525 21.17 9.93 18.94
C LEU A 525 19.65 9.73 18.95
N LEU A 526 19.07 9.35 20.09
CA LEU A 526 17.63 9.14 20.21
C LEU A 526 16.83 10.44 20.04
N PRO A 527 17.20 11.58 20.68
CA PRO A 527 16.55 12.86 20.42
C PRO A 527 16.63 13.29 18.95
N ARG A 528 17.77 13.07 18.28
CA ARG A 528 17.95 13.38 16.86
C ARG A 528 17.06 12.52 15.97
N ALA A 529 16.92 11.24 16.27
CA ALA A 529 16.00 10.36 15.54
C ALA A 529 14.54 10.81 15.74
N ALA A 530 14.14 11.15 16.97
CA ALA A 530 12.81 11.64 17.30
C ALA A 530 12.48 12.99 16.64
N MET A 531 13.47 13.87 16.39
CA MET A 531 13.27 15.12 15.65
C MET A 531 12.72 14.90 14.23
N LYS A 532 12.94 13.73 13.60
CA LYS A 532 12.35 13.43 12.29
C LYS A 532 10.82 13.45 12.33
N LEU A 533 10.21 13.04 13.46
CA LEU A 533 8.75 13.05 13.68
C LEU A 533 8.13 14.46 13.77
N SER A 534 8.94 15.52 13.94
CA SER A 534 8.45 16.91 14.01
C SER A 534 8.62 17.70 12.71
N SER A 535 9.56 17.29 11.85
CA SER A 535 10.01 18.09 10.68
C SER A 535 9.09 18.03 9.45
N ILE A 536 8.28 16.97 9.28
CA ILE A 536 7.60 16.69 8.01
C ILE A 536 6.37 17.59 7.71
N ASN A 537 5.89 18.39 8.67
CA ASN A 537 4.81 19.36 8.44
C ASN A 537 5.26 20.62 7.65
N GLN A 538 6.36 20.55 6.91
CA GLN A 538 6.93 21.65 6.12
C GLN A 538 6.98 21.39 4.61
N SER A 539 6.85 20.15 4.12
CA SER A 539 7.13 19.83 2.70
C SER A 539 5.92 19.44 1.85
N SER A 540 4.68 19.52 2.37
CA SER A 540 3.50 19.50 1.50
C SER A 540 3.13 20.95 1.18
N MET A 541 3.30 21.31 -0.09
CA MET A 541 3.09 22.64 -0.67
C MET A 541 1.76 23.28 -0.21
N ASP A 542 1.87 24.49 0.33
CA ASP A 542 0.96 25.61 0.06
C ASP A 542 -0.55 25.45 0.34
N ASP A 543 -0.94 24.87 1.47
CA ASP A 543 -2.33 25.01 1.97
C ASP A 543 -2.45 26.19 2.96
N LEU A 544 -2.87 27.31 2.39
CA LEU A 544 -3.40 28.47 3.10
C LEU A 544 -4.64 28.06 3.92
N ARG A 545 -4.62 28.39 5.22
CA ARG A 545 -5.77 28.50 6.14
C ARG A 545 -6.27 27.22 6.84
N LYS A 546 -5.45 26.65 7.74
CA LYS A 546 -5.88 26.22 9.09
C LYS A 546 -4.66 25.96 9.98
N ARG A 547 -4.15 27.02 10.61
CA ARG A 547 -3.05 26.95 11.59
C ARG A 547 -3.61 26.49 12.94
N GLY A 548 -3.50 25.20 13.25
CA GLY A 548 -3.85 24.64 14.55
C GLY A 548 -2.75 24.83 15.62
N PRO A 549 -3.09 24.76 16.93
CA PRO A 549 -2.18 25.01 18.05
C PRO A 549 -1.08 23.94 18.27
N ASP A 550 -1.14 22.80 17.58
CA ASP A 550 -0.24 21.66 17.80
C ASP A 550 1.25 21.89 17.45
N LYS A 551 1.57 22.90 16.63
CA LYS A 551 2.98 23.22 16.29
C LYS A 551 3.79 23.71 17.51
N GLN A 552 3.14 24.22 18.56
CA GLN A 552 3.81 24.76 19.75
C GLN A 552 4.04 23.72 20.87
N ASN A 553 3.29 22.60 20.87
CA ASN A 553 3.31 21.62 21.96
C ASN A 553 4.41 20.55 21.84
N ARG A 554 4.93 20.26 20.64
CA ARG A 554 5.90 19.14 20.43
C ARG A 554 7.33 19.42 20.89
N VAL A 555 7.77 20.69 20.92
CA VAL A 555 9.12 21.05 21.39
C VAL A 555 9.26 20.89 22.92
N PRO A 556 8.26 21.27 23.74
CA PRO A 556 8.18 20.88 25.15
C PRO A 556 8.22 19.35 25.36
N GLU A 557 7.42 18.59 24.61
CA GLU A 557 7.36 17.11 24.72
C GLU A 557 8.72 16.45 24.44
N LEU A 558 9.42 16.88 23.38
CA LEU A 558 10.75 16.34 23.06
C LEU A 558 11.78 16.66 24.16
N ARG A 559 11.70 17.85 24.77
CA ARG A 559 12.54 18.23 25.91
C ARG A 559 12.23 17.42 27.16
N GLU A 560 10.96 17.13 27.42
CA GLU A 560 10.55 16.25 28.50
C GLU A 560 11.00 14.81 28.29
N TRP A 561 10.87 14.32 27.07
CA TRP A 561 11.35 13.00 26.69
C TRP A 561 12.87 12.89 26.83
N LYS A 562 13.64 13.90 26.39
CA LYS A 562 15.10 13.95 26.62
C LYS A 562 15.44 13.90 28.11
N ARG A 563 14.73 14.66 28.96
CA ARG A 563 14.90 14.58 30.43
C ARG A 563 14.57 13.20 30.99
N LYS A 564 13.54 12.53 30.45
CA LYS A 564 13.16 11.16 30.83
C LYS A 564 14.27 10.16 30.48
N LEU A 565 14.88 10.26 29.30
CA LEU A 565 16.03 9.43 28.91
C LEU A 565 17.23 9.68 29.83
N GLN A 566 17.53 10.95 30.14
CA GLN A 566 18.64 11.30 31.03
C GLN A 566 18.50 10.66 32.41
N ARG A 567 17.31 10.71 33.02
CA ARG A 567 17.06 10.04 34.31
C ARG A 567 17.33 8.54 34.29
N MET A 568 17.20 7.88 33.14
CA MET A 568 17.56 6.47 33.00
C MET A 568 19.08 6.30 32.97
N VAL A 569 19.80 7.18 32.27
CA VAL A 569 21.28 7.20 32.29
C VAL A 569 21.80 7.47 33.69
N ASP A 570 21.17 8.38 34.44
CA ASP A 570 21.58 8.70 35.81
C ASP A 570 21.48 7.46 36.73
N ARG A 571 20.49 6.57 36.55
CA ARG A 571 20.42 5.29 37.28
C ARG A 571 21.64 4.39 37.03
N LEU A 572 22.16 4.36 35.80
CA LEU A 572 23.38 3.62 35.47
C LEU A 572 24.60 4.28 36.09
N ARG A 573 24.68 5.63 36.06
CA ARG A 573 25.75 6.40 36.72
C ARG A 573 25.76 6.14 38.22
N ASP A 574 24.60 6.16 38.87
CA ASP A 574 24.46 5.89 40.30
C ASP A 574 24.96 4.48 40.65
N SER A 575 24.58 3.46 39.84
CA SER A 575 25.04 2.08 40.03
C SER A 575 26.55 1.95 39.87
N PHE A 576 27.12 2.56 38.83
CA PHE A 576 28.56 2.59 38.58
C PHE A 576 29.31 3.27 39.74
N CYS A 577 28.88 4.47 40.15
CA CYS A 577 29.53 5.22 41.22
C CYS A 577 29.43 4.48 42.56
N ARG A 578 28.27 3.87 42.86
CA ARG A 578 28.09 3.06 44.07
C ARG A 578 29.06 1.89 44.11
N GLN A 579 29.22 1.16 43.00
CA GLN A 579 30.14 0.04 42.92
C GLN A 579 31.59 0.48 43.16
N HIS A 580 32.06 1.51 42.48
CA HIS A 580 33.44 2.01 42.65
C HIS A 580 33.67 2.57 44.05
N ALA A 581 32.66 3.21 44.65
CA ALA A 581 32.76 3.66 46.03
C ALA A 581 32.88 2.47 47.00
N LEU A 582 32.18 1.36 46.74
CA LEU A 582 32.30 0.14 47.54
C LEU A 582 33.68 -0.50 47.38
N GLU A 583 34.20 -0.62 46.16
CA GLU A 583 35.57 -1.13 45.88
C GLU A 583 36.65 -0.24 46.51
N LEU A 584 36.44 1.08 46.60
CA LEU A 584 37.37 1.99 47.26
C LEU A 584 37.37 1.82 48.79
N ILE A 585 36.19 1.55 49.38
CA ILE A 585 36.01 1.51 50.84
C ILE A 585 36.31 0.12 51.41
N PHE A 586 35.98 -0.94 50.67
CA PHE A 586 36.04 -2.32 51.12
C PHE A 586 36.96 -3.15 50.22
N THR A 587 37.75 -4.02 50.85
CA THR A 587 38.54 -5.07 50.19
C THR A 587 37.64 -6.19 49.68
N ASP A 588 38.15 -7.03 48.78
CA ASP A 588 37.46 -8.24 48.29
C ASP A 588 37.07 -9.22 49.41
N GLU A 589 37.72 -9.16 50.58
CA GLU A 589 37.40 -9.98 51.76
C GLU A 589 36.36 -9.33 52.70
N GLY A 590 35.86 -8.13 52.36
CA GLY A 590 34.86 -7.40 53.15
C GLY A 590 35.43 -6.52 54.26
N ASP A 591 36.75 -6.51 54.43
CA ASP A 591 37.44 -5.61 55.37
C ASP A 591 37.54 -4.19 54.80
N THR A 592 37.50 -3.16 55.66
CA THR A 592 37.61 -1.77 55.22
C THR A 592 39.05 -1.41 54.85
N HIS A 593 39.28 -0.89 53.64
CA HIS A 593 40.54 -0.24 53.27
C HIS A 593 40.87 0.96 54.18
N LEU A 594 39.84 1.60 54.72
CA LEU A 594 39.94 2.76 55.60
C LEU A 594 39.94 2.33 57.07
N SER A 595 41.13 2.23 57.69
CA SER A 595 41.28 1.97 59.12
C SER A 595 41.64 3.24 59.92
N ALA A 596 41.30 3.28 61.20
CA ALA A 596 41.66 4.40 62.08
C ALA A 596 43.19 4.59 62.21
N GLU A 597 43.98 3.51 62.10
CA GLU A 597 45.45 3.56 62.09
C GLU A 597 46.01 4.26 60.84
N MET A 598 45.30 4.18 59.70
CA MET A 598 45.72 4.81 58.45
C MET A 598 45.67 6.35 58.51
N TYR A 599 44.67 6.91 59.22
CA TYR A 599 44.60 8.35 59.48
C TYR A 599 45.66 8.83 60.47
N ILE A 600 46.12 7.95 61.37
CA ILE A 600 47.17 8.25 62.37
C ILE A 600 48.57 8.17 61.74
N SER A 601 48.75 7.33 60.71
CA SER A 601 50.03 7.18 59.99
C SER A 601 50.25 8.21 58.88
N MET A 602 49.20 8.86 58.37
CA MET A 602 49.31 9.96 57.39
C MET A 602 50.05 11.19 57.93
N ASP A 603 50.01 11.45 59.24
CA ASP A 603 50.80 12.54 59.85
C ASP A 603 52.31 12.22 59.98
N ASN A 604 52.70 10.94 59.81
CA ASN A 604 54.06 10.46 60.09
C ASN A 604 54.83 9.93 58.87
N THR A 605 54.22 9.89 57.68
CA THR A 605 54.84 9.38 56.44
C THR A 605 54.84 10.45 55.35
N VAL A 606 56.01 10.70 54.73
CA VAL A 606 56.25 11.79 53.75
C VAL A 606 55.77 11.43 52.34
N GLU A 607 55.33 10.19 52.11
CA GLU A 607 54.73 9.78 50.84
C GLU A 607 53.21 9.74 51.02
N GLU A 608 52.53 10.80 50.57
CA GLU A 608 51.08 10.80 50.39
C GLU A 608 50.72 9.64 49.44
N PRO A 609 49.88 8.68 49.87
CA PRO A 609 49.36 7.71 48.91
C PRO A 609 48.46 8.48 47.94
N GLU A 610 48.59 8.24 46.62
CA GLU A 610 47.70 8.80 45.60
C GLU A 610 46.28 8.22 45.78
N TRP A 611 45.52 8.77 46.72
CA TRP A 611 44.07 8.53 46.88
C TRP A 611 43.23 9.39 45.94
N VAL A 612 43.88 10.01 44.97
CA VAL A 612 43.22 10.82 43.97
C VAL A 612 42.42 9.85 43.10
N PRO A 613 41.08 9.96 43.04
CA PRO A 613 40.30 9.19 42.08
C PRO A 613 40.93 9.39 40.71
N SER A 614 41.03 8.33 39.89
CA SER A 614 41.66 8.44 38.58
C SER A 614 41.16 9.70 37.86
N PRO A 615 41.97 10.38 37.04
CA PRO A 615 41.55 11.62 36.36
C PRO A 615 40.20 11.48 35.62
N ILE A 616 39.80 10.26 35.29
CA ILE A 616 38.53 9.88 34.70
C ILE A 616 37.37 10.00 35.72
N PHE A 617 37.55 9.52 36.95
CA PHE A 617 36.56 9.61 38.03
C PHE A 617 36.25 11.06 38.43
N GLN A 618 37.26 11.94 38.35
CA GLN A 618 37.09 13.38 38.56
C GLN A 618 36.24 14.04 37.46
N ASN A 619 36.35 13.56 36.21
CA ASN A 619 35.55 14.06 35.10
C ASN A 619 34.08 13.60 35.17
N CYS A 620 33.80 12.40 35.69
CA CYS A 620 32.43 11.92 35.89
C CYS A 620 31.66 12.69 36.97
N MET A 621 32.33 13.28 37.95
CA MET A 621 31.71 14.06 39.04
C MET A 621 31.55 15.56 38.72
N GLN A 622 32.10 16.04 37.60
CA GLN A 622 32.08 17.46 37.22
C GLN A 622 31.03 17.82 36.14
N SER A 623 30.27 16.86 35.60
CA SER A 623 29.16 17.12 34.65
C SER A 623 27.83 16.62 35.18
#